data_AF-A0A1M5T5L0-F1
#
_entry.id   AF-A0A1M5T5L0-F1
#
_cell.length_a   1.000
_cell.length_b   1.000
_cell.length_c   1.000
_cell.angle_alpha   90.00
_cell.angle_beta   90.00
_cell.angle_gamma   90.00
#
_symmetry.space_group_name_H-M   'P 1'
#
loop_
_entity.id
_entity.type
_entity.pdbx_description
1 polymer ?
#
loop_
_entity_poly.entity_id
_entity_poly.type
_entity_poly.pdbx_seq_one_letter_code
_entity_poly.pdbx_strand_id
1 'polypeptide(L)'
;MDIQINKNKTYGFMPGCSLASYSPENVEKTIAYLNSIFPKFSAFQKCCGKPTKYLGQEKLFKERFQSLESDIKNLNIEEMIVACQNCKVTFNEENSVTTHSLWQMLPLIGLPEEMIGKGKKSDIVFTIHDSCVTRKESEIQEGIRWIMDELGYKYVESKYSRERTLCCGSGGMVLAGNPEMGKRIIKRRVETLENNNVVVYCAECGSSIIKGGAKAWHVLDLLWGPVVNSKDMCPKNILHSPVRAWTNRYISKRKIEKKAYITKK
;
A
#
# COMPACT_ATOMS: atom_id res chain seq x y z
N MET A 1 11.41 -16.55 4.16
CA MET A 1 10.94 -17.54 3.17
C MET A 1 11.47 -17.00 1.86
N ASP A 2 12.46 -17.64 1.24
CA ASP A 2 13.15 -17.06 0.09
C ASP A 2 12.21 -17.04 -1.12
N ILE A 3 11.53 -15.91 -1.35
CA ILE A 3 10.69 -15.70 -2.53
C ILE A 3 11.62 -15.76 -3.75
N GLN A 4 11.42 -16.77 -4.59
CA GLN A 4 12.12 -16.88 -5.87
C GLN A 4 11.22 -16.37 -7.00
N ILE A 5 11.72 -15.38 -7.73
CA ILE A 5 10.97 -14.80 -8.86
C ILE A 5 11.09 -15.71 -10.08
N ASN A 6 9.94 -16.22 -10.55
CA ASN A 6 9.87 -17.01 -11.77
C ASN A 6 9.21 -16.19 -12.89
N LYS A 7 10.02 -15.54 -13.73
CA LYS A 7 9.54 -14.69 -14.85
C LYS A 7 8.73 -15.43 -15.93
N ASN A 8 8.67 -16.76 -15.90
CA ASN A 8 7.83 -17.54 -16.83
C ASN A 8 6.34 -17.57 -16.42
N LYS A 9 6.06 -17.28 -15.14
CA LYS A 9 4.70 -17.19 -14.60
C LYS A 9 4.01 -15.89 -15.01
N THR A 10 2.69 -15.93 -15.05
CA THR A 10 1.84 -14.77 -15.25
C THR A 10 1.59 -14.05 -13.93
N TYR A 11 2.10 -12.82 -13.80
CA TYR A 11 1.94 -12.00 -12.62
C TYR A 11 0.74 -11.05 -12.74
N GLY A 12 -0.02 -10.92 -11.66
CA GLY A 12 -1.08 -9.92 -11.50
C GLY A 12 -0.67 -8.82 -10.52
N PHE A 13 -1.09 -7.58 -10.73
CA PHE A 13 -0.96 -6.52 -9.72
C PHE A 13 -2.30 -5.92 -9.32
N MET A 14 -2.47 -5.73 -8.00
CA MET A 14 -3.59 -4.98 -7.45
C MET A 14 -3.11 -3.93 -6.43
N PRO A 15 -3.37 -2.63 -6.65
CA PRO A 15 -2.93 -1.57 -5.74
C PRO A 15 -3.73 -1.55 -4.42
N GLY A 16 -4.91 -2.18 -4.40
CA GLY A 16 -5.90 -2.02 -3.35
C GLY A 16 -6.74 -0.75 -3.54
N CYS A 17 -7.85 -0.66 -2.78
CA CYS A 17 -8.82 0.41 -2.96
C CYS A 17 -8.33 1.78 -2.48
N SER A 18 -7.73 1.83 -1.29
CA SER A 18 -7.34 3.10 -0.68
C SER A 18 -6.14 3.73 -1.37
N LEU A 19 -5.17 2.94 -1.84
CA LEU A 19 -4.05 3.46 -2.63
C LEU A 19 -4.53 4.03 -3.97
N ALA A 20 -5.47 3.35 -4.64
CA ALA A 20 -6.10 3.83 -5.87
C ALA A 20 -6.93 5.11 -5.68
N SER A 21 -7.55 5.29 -4.50
CA SER A 21 -8.20 6.55 -4.11
C SER A 21 -7.19 7.64 -3.72
N TYR A 22 -6.04 7.24 -3.19
CA TYR A 22 -5.01 8.16 -2.71
C TYR A 22 -4.25 8.82 -3.85
N SER A 23 -3.61 8.03 -4.72
CA SER A 23 -2.77 8.55 -5.81
C SER A 23 -2.85 7.68 -7.06
N PRO A 24 -3.68 8.08 -8.06
CA PRO A 24 -3.73 7.40 -9.35
C PRO A 24 -2.40 7.40 -10.10
N GLU A 25 -1.57 8.43 -9.90
CA GLU A 25 -0.25 8.54 -10.51
C GLU A 25 0.73 7.51 -9.95
N ASN A 26 0.78 7.34 -8.62
CA ASN A 26 1.64 6.33 -8.00
C ASN A 26 1.23 4.92 -8.44
N VAL A 27 -0.08 4.67 -8.56
CA VAL A 27 -0.59 3.39 -9.09
C VAL A 27 -0.12 3.18 -10.52
N GLU A 28 -0.25 4.18 -11.39
CA GLU A 28 0.17 4.09 -12.78
C GLU A 28 1.67 3.84 -12.94
N LYS A 29 2.51 4.58 -12.20
CA LYS A 29 3.98 4.42 -12.24
C LYS A 29 4.42 3.05 -11.71
N THR A 30 3.79 2.58 -10.62
CA THR A 30 4.03 1.23 -10.09
C THR A 30 3.71 0.15 -11.12
N ILE A 31 2.56 0.28 -11.81
CA ILE A 31 2.15 -0.65 -12.86
C ILE A 31 3.12 -0.62 -14.04
N ALA A 32 3.54 0.56 -14.48
CA ALA A 32 4.50 0.70 -15.57
C ALA A 32 5.83 0.02 -15.24
N TYR A 33 6.32 0.20 -14.01
CA TYR A 33 7.54 -0.46 -13.55
C TYR A 33 7.39 -1.97 -13.46
N LEU A 34 6.34 -2.50 -12.85
CA LEU A 34 6.14 -3.96 -12.79
C LEU A 34 6.00 -4.57 -14.19
N ASN A 35 5.32 -3.88 -15.11
CA ASN A 35 5.20 -4.34 -16.49
C ASN A 35 6.54 -4.37 -17.26
N SER A 36 7.51 -3.51 -16.93
CA SER A 36 8.83 -3.58 -17.57
C SER A 36 9.68 -4.73 -17.04
N ILE A 37 9.34 -5.28 -15.85
CA ILE A 37 10.07 -6.37 -15.21
C ILE A 37 9.49 -7.75 -15.56
N PHE A 38 8.16 -7.85 -15.63
CA PHE A 38 7.43 -9.12 -15.81
C PHE A 38 6.87 -9.23 -17.24
N PRO A 39 7.38 -10.15 -18.08
CA PRO A 39 6.92 -10.29 -19.47
C PRO A 39 5.43 -10.64 -19.61
N LYS A 40 4.91 -11.45 -18.68
CA LYS A 40 3.49 -11.83 -18.59
C LYS A 40 2.88 -11.12 -17.38
N PHE A 41 2.34 -9.93 -17.60
CA PHE A 41 1.86 -9.07 -16.53
C PHE A 41 0.46 -8.52 -16.81
N SER A 42 -0.40 -8.59 -15.78
CA SER A 42 -1.72 -7.97 -15.80
C SER A 42 -1.91 -7.09 -14.57
N ALA A 43 -2.67 -6.00 -14.70
CA ALA A 43 -3.04 -5.16 -13.56
C ALA A 43 -4.54 -4.88 -13.58
N PHE A 44 -5.16 -4.92 -12.40
CA PHE A 44 -6.60 -4.67 -12.28
C PHE A 44 -6.94 -4.04 -10.92
N GLN A 45 -8.13 -3.46 -10.83
CA GLN A 45 -8.61 -2.79 -9.62
C GLN A 45 -9.92 -3.41 -9.14
N LYS A 46 -9.85 -4.13 -8.01
CA LYS A 46 -11.02 -4.66 -7.32
C LYS A 46 -10.83 -4.62 -5.81
N CYS A 47 -11.93 -4.69 -5.06
CA CYS A 47 -11.87 -4.72 -3.60
C CYS A 47 -11.69 -6.16 -3.13
N CYS A 48 -10.78 -6.40 -2.17
CA CYS A 48 -10.65 -7.72 -1.52
C CYS A 48 -11.82 -8.06 -0.58
N GLY A 49 -12.70 -7.11 -0.27
CA GLY A 49 -13.87 -7.36 0.58
C GLY A 49 -13.59 -7.39 2.09
N LYS A 50 -12.36 -7.12 2.55
CA LYS A 50 -11.99 -7.19 3.98
C LYS A 50 -12.94 -6.46 4.93
N PRO A 51 -13.41 -5.21 4.67
CA PRO A 51 -14.39 -4.56 5.54
C PRO A 51 -15.70 -5.35 5.66
N THR A 52 -16.18 -5.96 4.57
CA THR A 52 -17.38 -6.80 4.56
C THR A 52 -17.19 -8.05 5.43
N LYS A 53 -16.03 -8.70 5.33
CA LYS A 53 -15.64 -9.83 6.19
C LYS A 53 -15.63 -9.42 7.66
N TYR A 54 -15.02 -8.28 7.99
CA TYR A 54 -14.93 -7.78 9.37
C TYR A 54 -16.27 -7.36 9.97
N LEU A 55 -17.26 -7.06 9.14
CA LEU A 55 -18.64 -6.81 9.58
C LEU A 55 -19.46 -8.10 9.76
N GLY A 56 -18.86 -9.29 9.60
CA GLY A 56 -19.54 -10.57 9.71
C GLY A 56 -20.50 -10.88 8.55
N GLN A 57 -20.43 -10.11 7.46
CA GLN A 57 -21.29 -10.31 6.28
C GLN A 57 -20.71 -11.40 5.37
N GLU A 58 -20.58 -12.62 5.90
CA GLU A 58 -19.86 -13.74 5.28
C GLU A 58 -20.38 -14.08 3.87
N LYS A 59 -21.70 -14.12 3.68
CA LYS A 59 -22.30 -14.39 2.36
C LYS A 59 -21.87 -13.36 1.32
N LEU A 60 -21.98 -12.08 1.66
CA LEU A 60 -21.62 -10.98 0.75
C LEU A 60 -20.09 -10.91 0.52
N PHE A 61 -19.29 -11.25 1.53
CA PHE A 61 -17.85 -11.37 1.38
C PHE A 61 -17.50 -12.46 0.36
N LYS A 62 -18.06 -13.67 0.50
CA LYS A 62 -17.84 -14.79 -0.43
C LYS A 62 -18.23 -14.42 -1.86
N GLU A 63 -19.40 -13.82 -2.06
CA GLU A 63 -19.83 -13.36 -3.39
C GLU A 63 -18.85 -12.37 -4.03
N ARG A 64 -18.37 -11.39 -3.25
CA ARG A 64 -17.40 -10.39 -3.72
C ARG A 64 -16.03 -11.00 -4.02
N PHE A 65 -15.57 -11.89 -3.16
CA PHE A 65 -14.26 -12.52 -3.28
C PHE A 65 -14.25 -13.52 -4.44
N GLN A 66 -15.28 -14.33 -4.62
CA GLN A 66 -15.43 -15.22 -5.80
C GLN A 66 -15.40 -14.44 -7.11
N SER A 67 -16.04 -13.27 -7.17
CA SER A 67 -15.96 -12.41 -8.33
C SER A 67 -14.52 -11.92 -8.58
N LEU A 68 -13.75 -11.64 -7.54
CA LEU A 68 -12.33 -11.30 -7.64
C LEU A 68 -11.49 -12.48 -8.13
N GLU A 69 -11.72 -13.69 -7.63
CA GLU A 69 -11.06 -14.91 -8.10
C GLU A 69 -11.34 -15.20 -9.58
N SER A 70 -12.58 -14.92 -10.00
CA SER A 70 -12.99 -15.07 -11.40
C SER A 70 -12.19 -14.14 -12.31
N ASP A 71 -11.94 -12.90 -11.90
CA ASP A 71 -11.09 -11.97 -12.66
C ASP A 71 -9.64 -12.47 -12.74
N ILE A 72 -9.09 -12.99 -11.64
CA ILE A 72 -7.73 -13.56 -11.58
C ILE A 72 -7.60 -14.74 -12.55
N LYS A 73 -8.58 -15.66 -12.52
CA LYS A 73 -8.63 -16.81 -13.43
C LYS A 73 -8.77 -16.39 -14.89
N ASN A 74 -9.66 -15.44 -15.19
CA ASN A 74 -9.88 -14.95 -16.55
C ASN A 74 -8.64 -14.26 -17.16
N LEU A 75 -7.78 -13.69 -16.30
CA LEU A 75 -6.51 -13.09 -16.71
C LEU A 75 -5.34 -14.10 -16.71
N ASN A 76 -5.60 -15.37 -16.41
CA ASN A 76 -4.61 -16.44 -16.28
C ASN A 76 -3.47 -16.09 -15.31
N ILE A 77 -3.76 -15.36 -14.24
CA ILE A 77 -2.76 -14.94 -13.25
C ILE A 77 -2.40 -16.13 -12.35
N GLU A 78 -1.10 -16.42 -12.26
CA GLU A 78 -0.54 -17.50 -11.44
C GLU A 78 -0.03 -16.99 -10.09
N GLU A 79 0.50 -15.77 -10.05
CA GLU A 79 0.97 -15.11 -8.82
C GLU A 79 0.50 -13.65 -8.76
N MET A 80 0.05 -13.22 -7.59
CA MET A 80 -0.41 -11.84 -7.35
C MET A 80 0.66 -11.02 -6.64
N ILE A 81 0.80 -9.76 -7.01
CA ILE A 81 1.53 -8.71 -6.30
C ILE A 81 0.51 -7.71 -5.79
N VAL A 82 0.54 -7.41 -4.49
CA VAL A 82 -0.38 -6.44 -3.87
C VAL A 82 0.37 -5.38 -3.08
N ALA A 83 -0.01 -4.12 -3.27
CA ALA A 83 0.54 -3.01 -2.48
C ALA A 83 -0.16 -2.86 -1.11
N CYS A 84 -1.39 -3.36 -0.99
CA CYS A 84 -2.20 -3.23 0.21
C CYS A 84 -2.04 -4.44 1.14
N GLN A 85 -1.66 -4.18 2.40
CA GLN A 85 -1.48 -5.16 3.48
C GLN A 85 -2.77 -5.93 3.76
N ASN A 86 -3.90 -5.23 3.70
CA ASN A 86 -5.20 -5.86 3.89
C ASN A 86 -5.52 -6.84 2.77
N CYS A 87 -5.15 -6.53 1.52
CA CYS A 87 -5.32 -7.47 0.42
C CYS A 87 -4.43 -8.69 0.58
N LYS A 88 -3.15 -8.52 0.96
CA LYS A 88 -2.20 -9.63 1.21
C LYS A 88 -2.76 -10.61 2.25
N VAL A 89 -3.16 -10.11 3.41
CA VAL A 89 -3.71 -10.97 4.48
C VAL A 89 -5.02 -11.64 4.04
N THR A 90 -5.92 -10.92 3.36
CA THR A 90 -7.18 -11.54 2.88
C THR A 90 -6.91 -12.63 1.85
N PHE A 91 -6.01 -12.45 0.88
CA PHE A 91 -5.67 -13.52 -0.07
C PHE A 91 -5.05 -14.75 0.62
N ASN A 92 -4.17 -14.53 1.60
CA ASN A 92 -3.57 -15.62 2.37
C ASN A 92 -4.63 -16.38 3.18
N GLU A 93 -5.53 -15.67 3.87
CA GLU A 93 -6.61 -16.28 4.67
C GLU A 93 -7.56 -17.13 3.80
N GLU A 94 -7.86 -16.66 2.59
CA GLU A 94 -8.72 -17.40 1.65
C GLU A 94 -7.97 -18.48 0.84
N ASN A 95 -6.65 -18.60 0.98
CA ASN A 95 -5.80 -19.57 0.25
C ASN A 95 -6.06 -19.58 -1.27
N SER A 96 -6.33 -18.42 -1.85
CA SER A 96 -6.86 -18.30 -3.22
C SER A 96 -5.78 -18.39 -4.31
N VAL A 97 -4.72 -17.59 -4.17
CA VAL A 97 -3.61 -17.51 -5.12
C VAL A 97 -2.34 -17.11 -4.38
N THR A 98 -1.20 -17.64 -4.82
CA THR A 98 0.10 -17.23 -4.28
C THR A 98 0.24 -15.72 -4.43
N THR A 99 0.35 -15.02 -3.31
CA THR A 99 0.31 -13.57 -3.27
C THR A 99 1.56 -13.05 -2.62
N HIS A 100 2.16 -12.01 -3.16
CA HIS A 100 3.36 -11.33 -2.67
C HIS A 100 3.03 -9.89 -2.34
N SER A 101 3.66 -9.35 -1.29
CA SER A 101 3.59 -7.91 -1.08
C SER A 101 4.53 -7.19 -2.04
N LEU A 102 4.10 -6.07 -2.62
CA LEU A 102 4.97 -5.20 -3.41
C LEU A 102 6.25 -4.85 -2.64
N TRP A 103 6.14 -4.67 -1.32
CA TRP A 103 7.24 -4.27 -0.45
C TRP A 103 8.30 -5.36 -0.30
N GLN A 104 7.93 -6.63 -0.46
CA GLN A 104 8.88 -7.76 -0.50
C GLN A 104 9.44 -8.00 -1.91
N MET A 105 8.67 -7.65 -2.94
CA MET A 105 9.08 -7.83 -4.33
C MET A 105 10.13 -6.80 -4.77
N LEU A 106 10.02 -5.54 -4.33
CA LEU A 106 10.94 -4.47 -4.73
C LEU A 106 12.41 -4.78 -4.40
N PRO A 107 12.77 -5.27 -3.19
CA PRO A 107 14.14 -5.72 -2.92
C PRO A 107 14.68 -6.80 -3.85
N LEU A 108 13.81 -7.61 -4.45
CA LEU A 108 14.19 -8.73 -5.33
C LEU A 108 14.31 -8.31 -6.80
N ILE A 109 13.54 -7.30 -7.23
CA ILE A 109 13.55 -6.80 -8.62
C ILE A 109 14.34 -5.50 -8.81
N GLY A 110 14.73 -4.86 -7.71
CA GLY A 110 15.37 -3.56 -7.70
C GLY A 110 14.37 -2.39 -7.68
N LEU A 111 14.92 -1.19 -7.80
CA LEU A 111 14.19 0.03 -8.17
C LEU A 111 14.74 0.53 -9.53
N PRO A 112 14.02 1.41 -10.24
CA PRO A 112 14.61 2.11 -11.39
C PRO A 112 15.88 2.87 -10.98
N GLU A 113 16.91 2.82 -11.82
CA GLU A 113 18.24 3.38 -11.54
C GLU A 113 18.17 4.88 -11.20
N GLU A 114 17.29 5.62 -11.88
CA GLU A 114 17.08 7.06 -11.66
C GLU A 114 16.46 7.39 -10.29
N MET A 115 15.92 6.40 -9.57
CA MET A 115 15.35 6.57 -8.24
C MET A 115 16.39 6.35 -7.14
N ILE A 116 17.49 5.65 -7.44
CA ILE A 116 18.54 5.34 -6.47
C ILE A 116 19.23 6.63 -6.01
N GLY A 117 19.28 6.85 -4.70
CA GLY A 117 19.92 8.00 -4.09
C GLY A 117 19.21 9.35 -4.34
N LYS A 118 18.00 9.37 -4.92
CA LYS A 118 17.30 10.63 -5.23
C LYS A 118 17.05 11.51 -3.99
N GLY A 119 16.84 10.87 -2.83
CA GLY A 119 16.60 11.50 -1.53
C GLY A 119 17.88 11.87 -0.77
N LYS A 120 19.09 11.56 -1.29
CA LYS A 120 20.37 11.72 -0.57
C LYS A 120 20.65 13.15 -0.11
N LYS A 121 20.16 14.16 -0.86
CA LYS A 121 20.32 15.58 -0.54
C LYS A 121 19.18 16.16 0.31
N SER A 122 18.16 15.35 0.64
CA SER A 122 17.07 15.79 1.48
C SER A 122 17.53 16.05 2.91
N ASP A 123 17.02 17.13 3.50
CA ASP A 123 17.23 17.49 4.90
C ASP A 123 16.19 16.87 5.85
N ILE A 124 15.17 16.18 5.33
CA ILE A 124 14.13 15.58 6.15
C ILE A 124 14.60 14.27 6.79
N VAL A 125 14.17 14.04 8.03
CA VAL A 125 14.32 12.76 8.72
C VAL A 125 12.94 12.22 9.00
N PHE A 126 12.63 11.03 8.48
CA PHE A 126 11.33 10.40 8.62
C PHE A 126 11.24 9.50 9.84
N THR A 127 10.04 9.34 10.40
CA THR A 127 9.67 8.18 11.23
C THR A 127 8.94 7.18 10.34
N ILE A 128 9.31 5.90 10.39
CA ILE A 128 8.57 4.85 9.67
C ILE A 128 7.38 4.39 10.52
N HIS A 129 6.19 4.34 9.92
CA HIS A 129 5.02 3.71 10.52
C HIS A 129 4.72 2.38 9.86
N ASP A 130 5.05 1.29 10.57
CA ASP A 130 4.73 -0.07 10.16
C ASP A 130 3.23 -0.37 10.32
N SER A 131 2.66 -1.07 9.34
CA SER A 131 1.24 -1.46 9.36
C SER A 131 1.00 -2.56 10.38
N CYS A 132 0.00 -2.37 11.25
CA CYS A 132 -0.41 -3.39 12.20
C CYS A 132 -0.91 -4.69 11.55
N VAL A 133 -1.38 -4.62 10.29
CA VAL A 133 -1.93 -5.76 9.55
C VAL A 133 -0.84 -6.77 9.19
N THR A 134 0.35 -6.30 8.87
CA THR A 134 1.52 -7.11 8.49
C THR A 134 2.63 -7.01 9.54
N ARG A 135 2.27 -6.79 10.82
CA ARG A 135 3.26 -6.58 11.91
C ARG A 135 4.15 -7.80 12.18
N LYS A 136 3.69 -8.99 11.78
CA LYS A 136 4.44 -10.25 11.90
C LYS A 136 5.17 -10.65 10.60
N GLU A 137 5.09 -9.83 9.56
CA GLU A 137 5.77 -10.07 8.29
C GLU A 137 7.02 -9.19 8.24
N SER A 138 8.12 -9.67 8.85
CA SER A 138 9.39 -8.93 8.93
C SER A 138 9.94 -8.57 7.55
N GLU A 139 9.79 -9.44 6.55
CA GLU A 139 10.26 -9.17 5.20
C GLU A 139 9.56 -7.98 4.53
N ILE A 140 8.27 -7.74 4.84
CA ILE A 140 7.59 -6.51 4.39
C ILE A 140 8.23 -5.29 5.06
N GLN A 141 8.54 -5.39 6.35
CA GLN A 141 9.11 -4.30 7.13
C GLN A 141 10.54 -3.98 6.67
N GLU A 142 11.37 -5.00 6.44
CA GLU A 142 12.71 -4.82 5.85
C GLU A 142 12.62 -4.24 4.45
N GLY A 143 11.67 -4.69 3.63
CA GLY A 143 11.48 -4.15 2.29
C GLY A 143 11.22 -2.65 2.26
N ILE A 144 10.47 -2.11 3.24
CA ILE A 144 10.27 -0.65 3.35
C ILE A 144 11.56 0.07 3.70
N ARG A 145 12.38 -0.50 4.59
CA ARG A 145 13.66 0.10 5.00
C ARG A 145 14.67 0.06 3.87
N TRP A 146 14.74 -1.06 3.17
CA TRP A 146 15.50 -1.19 1.94
C TRP A 146 15.09 -0.13 0.91
N ILE A 147 13.79 0.09 0.67
CA ILE A 147 13.35 1.17 -0.23
C ILE A 147 13.83 2.54 0.27
N MET A 148 13.74 2.82 1.58
CA MET A 148 14.21 4.10 2.14
C MET A 148 15.72 4.30 1.95
N ASP A 149 16.50 3.24 2.16
CA ASP A 149 17.95 3.24 2.01
C ASP A 149 18.36 3.41 0.54
N GLU A 150 17.76 2.66 -0.37
CA GLU A 150 18.01 2.79 -1.83
C GLU A 150 17.64 4.17 -2.35
N LEU A 151 16.55 4.76 -1.86
CA LEU A 151 16.19 6.15 -2.19
C LEU A 151 17.15 7.16 -1.55
N GLY A 152 17.88 6.80 -0.49
CA GLY A 152 18.81 7.67 0.24
C GLY A 152 18.15 8.61 1.24
N TYR A 153 16.94 8.33 1.71
CA TYR A 153 16.26 9.14 2.72
C TYR A 153 16.66 8.74 4.13
N LYS A 154 16.89 9.73 5.00
CA LYS A 154 17.14 9.48 6.42
C LYS A 154 15.86 9.11 7.15
N TYR A 155 15.92 8.14 8.04
CA TYR A 155 14.82 7.80 8.92
C TYR A 155 15.31 7.40 10.32
N VAL A 156 14.38 7.45 11.28
CA VAL A 156 14.56 6.99 12.66
C VAL A 156 13.50 5.95 12.99
N GLU A 157 13.86 5.05 13.89
CA GLU A 157 12.96 4.02 14.40
C GLU A 157 12.34 4.47 15.71
N SER A 158 11.04 4.24 15.85
CA SER A 158 10.33 4.48 17.10
C SER A 158 10.39 3.28 18.03
N LYS A 159 10.17 3.52 19.32
CA LYS A 159 9.90 2.43 20.29
C LYS A 159 8.80 1.46 19.81
N TYR A 160 7.87 1.96 19.00
CA TYR A 160 6.73 1.25 18.44
C TYR A 160 6.88 1.03 16.93
N SER A 161 8.06 0.64 16.48
CA SER A 161 8.31 0.18 15.11
C SER A 161 8.18 -1.34 14.99
N ARG A 162 8.12 -1.82 13.75
CA ARG A 162 8.14 -3.25 13.39
C ARG A 162 7.00 -4.01 14.07
N GLU A 163 7.30 -5.16 14.65
CA GLU A 163 6.32 -5.95 15.40
C GLU A 163 5.69 -5.16 16.56
N ARG A 164 6.35 -4.12 17.10
CA ARG A 164 5.82 -3.29 18.20
C ARG A 164 4.89 -2.16 17.72
N THR A 165 4.55 -2.11 16.43
CA THR A 165 3.70 -1.05 15.88
C THR A 165 2.32 -0.97 16.54
N LEU A 166 1.94 0.26 16.91
CA LEU A 166 0.61 0.59 17.39
C LEU A 166 -0.33 0.89 16.21
N CYS A 167 -1.60 0.49 16.36
CA CYS A 167 -2.65 0.78 15.39
C CYS A 167 -2.77 2.29 15.11
N CYS A 168 -2.94 2.65 13.84
CA CYS A 168 -3.16 4.04 13.43
C CYS A 168 -4.57 4.57 13.74
N GLY A 169 -5.54 3.70 14.05
CA GLY A 169 -6.94 4.06 14.32
C GLY A 169 -7.89 3.94 13.12
N SER A 170 -7.38 3.65 11.91
CA SER A 170 -8.24 3.37 10.73
C SER A 170 -8.69 1.90 10.63
N GLY A 171 -8.06 0.99 11.36
CA GLY A 171 -8.36 -0.45 11.32
C GLY A 171 -9.66 -0.83 12.04
N GLY A 172 -10.21 -1.99 11.71
CA GLY A 172 -11.34 -2.60 12.43
C GLY A 172 -12.64 -1.79 12.40
N MET A 173 -12.76 -0.80 11.51
CA MET A 173 -13.90 0.12 11.45
C MET A 173 -14.19 0.85 12.77
N VAL A 174 -13.18 0.98 13.66
CA VAL A 174 -13.37 1.55 15.00
C VAL A 174 -13.90 2.98 14.95
N LEU A 175 -13.49 3.79 13.97
CA LEU A 175 -14.02 5.14 13.81
C LEU A 175 -15.51 5.17 13.46
N ALA A 176 -16.03 4.14 12.79
CA ALA A 176 -17.45 4.04 12.44
C ALA A 176 -18.28 3.49 13.61
N GLY A 177 -17.75 2.50 14.34
CA GLY A 177 -18.46 1.87 15.47
C GLY A 177 -18.30 2.58 16.82
N ASN A 178 -17.15 3.21 17.07
CA ASN A 178 -16.83 3.95 18.30
C ASN A 178 -15.88 5.14 18.00
N PRO A 179 -16.43 6.29 17.58
CA PRO A 179 -15.64 7.45 17.17
C PRO A 179 -14.71 7.99 18.26
N GLU A 180 -15.12 7.97 19.52
CA GLU A 180 -14.30 8.44 20.65
C GLU A 180 -13.06 7.58 20.86
N MET A 181 -13.23 6.25 20.83
CA MET A 181 -12.11 5.31 20.87
C MET A 181 -11.17 5.52 19.68
N GLY A 182 -11.73 5.64 18.46
CA GLY A 182 -10.92 5.88 17.26
C GLY A 182 -10.08 7.15 17.35
N LYS A 183 -10.66 8.27 17.83
CA LYS A 183 -9.93 9.52 18.06
C LYS A 183 -8.81 9.36 19.10
N ARG A 184 -9.05 8.64 20.21
CA ARG A 184 -8.01 8.35 21.22
C ARG A 184 -6.87 7.52 20.66
N ILE A 185 -7.15 6.53 19.82
CA ILE A 185 -6.13 5.70 19.16
C ILE A 185 -5.27 6.55 18.21
N ILE A 186 -5.90 7.38 17.37
CA ILE A 186 -5.18 8.28 16.44
C ILE A 186 -4.26 9.22 17.21
N LYS A 187 -4.78 9.88 18.25
CA LYS A 187 -4.00 10.81 19.09
C LYS A 187 -2.80 10.11 19.71
N ARG A 188 -3.01 8.96 20.35
CA ARG A 188 -1.93 8.15 20.92
C ARG A 188 -0.90 7.74 19.87
N ARG A 189 -1.33 7.40 18.65
CA ARG A 189 -0.38 7.00 17.60
C ARG A 189 0.53 8.16 17.23
N VAL A 190 0.00 9.38 17.06
CA VAL A 190 0.80 10.56 16.72
C VAL A 190 1.74 10.97 17.86
N GLU A 191 1.28 10.92 19.11
CA GLU A 191 2.09 11.23 20.31
C GLU A 191 3.24 10.24 20.56
N THR A 192 3.23 9.08 19.89
CA THR A 192 4.23 8.02 20.05
C THR A 192 5.14 7.86 18.83
N LEU A 193 5.09 8.81 17.88
CA LEU A 193 6.06 8.92 16.80
C LEU A 193 7.33 9.60 17.32
N GLU A 194 8.49 9.27 16.76
CA GLU A 194 9.74 9.98 17.10
C GLU A 194 9.74 11.40 16.55
N ASN A 195 9.13 11.60 15.38
CA ASN A 195 8.87 12.91 14.81
C ASN A 195 7.61 12.92 13.94
N ASN A 196 7.17 14.12 13.58
CA ASN A 196 5.93 14.34 12.83
C ASN A 196 6.05 14.17 11.31
N ASN A 197 7.21 13.78 10.77
CA ASN A 197 7.39 13.49 9.34
C ASN A 197 7.34 11.98 9.14
N VAL A 198 6.22 11.44 8.69
CA VAL A 198 5.99 9.99 8.71
C VAL A 198 5.99 9.39 7.31
N VAL A 199 6.66 8.25 7.14
CA VAL A 199 6.49 7.39 5.97
C VAL A 199 5.59 6.22 6.31
N VAL A 200 4.58 6.01 5.49
CA VAL A 200 3.65 4.88 5.55
C VAL A 200 3.71 4.08 4.26
N TYR A 201 3.28 2.84 4.29
CA TYR A 201 3.07 2.01 3.09
C TYR A 201 1.64 1.45 3.02
N CYS A 202 0.76 1.97 3.89
CA CYS A 202 -0.68 1.78 3.89
C CYS A 202 -1.35 3.15 3.76
N ALA A 203 -2.12 3.37 2.70
CA ALA A 203 -2.77 4.66 2.43
C ALA A 203 -3.73 5.10 3.57
N GLU A 204 -4.44 4.15 4.20
CA GLU A 204 -5.32 4.44 5.34
C GLU A 204 -4.56 4.83 6.62
N CYS A 205 -3.35 4.29 6.80
CA CYS A 205 -2.47 4.72 7.89
C CYS A 205 -2.06 6.18 7.66
N GLY A 206 -1.68 6.56 6.43
CA GLY A 206 -1.36 7.95 6.08
C GLY A 206 -2.50 8.90 6.35
N SER A 207 -3.73 8.54 5.94
CA SER A 207 -4.95 9.31 6.26
C SER A 207 -5.16 9.49 7.77
N SER A 208 -5.01 8.43 8.57
CA SER A 208 -5.15 8.51 10.03
C SER A 208 -4.10 9.41 10.67
N ILE A 209 -2.85 9.31 10.23
CA ILE A 209 -1.74 10.08 10.78
C ILE A 209 -1.90 11.58 10.46
N ILE A 210 -2.32 11.91 9.23
CA ILE A 210 -2.65 13.29 8.86
C ILE A 210 -3.83 13.81 9.68
N LYS A 211 -4.86 12.98 9.89
CA LYS A 211 -6.01 13.34 10.74
C LYS A 211 -5.60 13.59 12.19
N GLY A 212 -4.55 12.93 12.68
CA GLY A 212 -3.97 13.14 14.01
C GLY A 212 -3.05 14.36 14.12
N GLY A 213 -2.73 15.05 13.02
CA GLY A 213 -1.95 16.29 13.02
C GLY A 213 -0.48 16.15 12.61
N ALA A 214 -0.01 14.93 12.31
CA ALA A 214 1.33 14.72 11.75
C ALA A 214 1.34 14.81 10.22
N LYS A 215 2.51 14.98 9.61
CA LYS A 215 2.71 14.91 8.16
C LYS A 215 2.95 13.46 7.77
N ALA A 216 2.29 12.97 6.71
CA ALA A 216 2.51 11.61 6.22
C ALA A 216 2.66 11.56 4.70
N TRP A 217 3.63 10.77 4.25
CA TRP A 217 3.84 10.40 2.85
C TRP A 217 3.69 8.89 2.73
N HIS A 218 3.04 8.46 1.67
CA HIS A 218 3.15 7.08 1.24
C HIS A 218 4.58 6.86 0.70
N VAL A 219 5.17 5.68 0.92
CA VAL A 219 6.51 5.33 0.40
C VAL A 219 6.58 5.48 -1.12
N LEU A 220 5.43 5.30 -1.80
CA LEU A 220 5.32 5.52 -3.24
C LEU A 220 5.38 7.01 -3.64
N ASP A 221 5.06 7.96 -2.75
CA ASP A 221 5.32 9.37 -3.03
C ASP A 221 6.82 9.66 -3.04
N LEU A 222 7.57 9.00 -2.15
CA LEU A 222 9.02 9.11 -2.11
C LEU A 222 9.66 8.44 -3.33
N LEU A 223 9.14 7.28 -3.71
CA LEU A 223 9.60 6.55 -4.89
C LEU A 223 9.26 7.28 -6.18
N TRP A 224 8.00 7.67 -6.40
CA TRP A 224 7.52 8.16 -7.70
C TRP A 224 7.34 9.68 -7.82
N GLY A 225 7.30 10.39 -6.68
CA GLY A 225 7.10 11.83 -6.61
C GLY A 225 8.42 12.63 -6.61
N PRO A 226 8.34 13.96 -6.44
CA PRO A 226 9.53 14.79 -6.27
C PRO A 226 10.28 14.46 -4.97
N VAL A 227 11.53 14.92 -4.88
CA VAL A 227 12.31 14.82 -3.63
C VAL A 227 11.62 15.64 -2.54
N VAL A 228 11.38 15.03 -1.38
CA VAL A 228 10.72 15.64 -0.23
C VAL A 228 11.76 16.21 0.72
N ASN A 229 11.58 17.43 1.19
CA ASN A 229 12.42 18.14 2.16
C ASN A 229 11.59 18.57 3.39
N SER A 230 12.27 18.99 4.45
CA SER A 230 11.67 19.32 5.75
C SER A 230 10.57 20.39 5.68
N LYS A 231 10.73 21.35 4.76
CA LYS A 231 9.80 22.46 4.52
C LYS A 231 8.60 22.09 3.65
N ASP A 232 8.65 20.94 2.97
CA ASP A 232 7.58 20.54 2.08
C ASP A 232 6.30 20.20 2.86
N MET A 233 5.18 20.43 2.19
CA MET A 233 3.88 20.01 2.67
C MET A 233 3.65 18.54 2.33
N CYS A 234 3.05 17.79 3.26
CA CYS A 234 2.58 16.45 2.93
C CYS A 234 1.38 16.51 1.99
N PRO A 235 1.11 15.42 1.25
CA PRO A 235 -0.09 15.30 0.44
C PRO A 235 -1.37 15.57 1.26
N LYS A 236 -2.38 16.15 0.60
CA LYS A 236 -3.69 16.39 1.22
C LYS A 236 -4.33 15.06 1.61
N ASN A 237 -5.12 15.05 2.70
CA ASN A 237 -5.86 13.86 3.10
C ASN A 237 -7.07 13.62 2.16
N ILE A 238 -6.80 13.04 0.99
CA ILE A 238 -7.81 12.76 -0.05
C ILE A 238 -8.86 11.76 0.44
N LEU A 239 -8.45 10.77 1.24
CA LEU A 239 -9.33 9.68 1.70
C LEU A 239 -10.44 10.17 2.63
N HIS A 240 -10.28 11.34 3.27
CA HIS A 240 -11.32 11.96 4.08
C HIS A 240 -12.43 12.65 3.25
N SER A 241 -12.25 12.80 1.93
CA SER A 241 -13.25 13.37 1.03
C SER A 241 -13.85 12.26 0.15
N PRO A 242 -15.08 11.79 0.42
CA PRO A 242 -15.70 10.70 -0.33
C PRO A 242 -15.72 10.95 -1.84
N VAL A 243 -16.07 12.18 -2.25
CA VAL A 243 -16.11 12.57 -3.67
C VAL A 243 -14.72 12.46 -4.31
N ARG A 244 -13.69 13.06 -3.69
CA ARG A 244 -12.33 13.01 -4.25
C ARG A 244 -11.76 11.59 -4.25
N ALA A 245 -11.97 10.84 -3.18
CA ALA A 245 -11.52 9.46 -3.07
C ALA A 245 -12.18 8.56 -4.13
N TRP A 246 -13.47 8.76 -4.40
CA TRP A 246 -14.18 8.04 -5.45
C TRP A 246 -13.70 8.45 -6.85
N THR A 247 -13.56 9.76 -7.11
CA THR A 247 -13.05 10.28 -8.39
C THR A 247 -11.66 9.74 -8.69
N ASN A 248 -10.74 9.79 -7.72
CA ASN A 248 -9.39 9.22 -7.89
C ASN A 248 -9.45 7.71 -8.16
N ARG A 249 -10.31 6.98 -7.45
CA ARG A 249 -10.48 5.54 -7.69
C ARG A 249 -11.02 5.23 -9.07
N TYR A 250 -11.89 6.09 -9.61
CA TYR A 250 -12.36 5.99 -10.99
C TYR A 250 -11.23 6.29 -11.99
N ILE A 251 -10.44 7.34 -11.76
CA ILE A 251 -9.27 7.68 -12.59
C ILE A 251 -8.27 6.52 -12.60
N SER A 252 -7.94 5.96 -11.43
CA SER A 252 -7.07 4.78 -11.30
C SER A 252 -7.59 3.61 -12.12
N LYS A 253 -8.90 3.28 -12.01
CA LYS A 253 -9.53 2.23 -12.81
C LYS A 253 -9.38 2.50 -14.32
N ARG A 254 -9.66 3.72 -14.77
CA ARG A 254 -9.53 4.12 -16.18
C ARG A 254 -8.08 4.04 -16.68
N LYS A 255 -7.10 4.43 -15.87
CA LYS A 255 -5.66 4.33 -16.21
C LYS A 255 -5.22 2.88 -16.35
N ILE A 256 -5.67 2.02 -15.44
CA ILE A 256 -5.42 0.57 -15.48
C ILE A 256 -6.03 -0.05 -16.75
N GLU A 257 -7.28 0.28 -17.07
CA GLU A 257 -7.98 -0.22 -18.26
C GLU A 257 -7.38 0.30 -19.58
N LYS A 258 -7.01 1.59 -19.65
CA LYS A 258 -6.48 2.23 -20.87
C LYS A 258 -5.13 1.68 -21.30
N LYS A 259 -4.28 1.27 -20.36
CA LYS A 259 -2.99 0.66 -20.69
C LYS A 259 -3.09 -0.82 -21.04
N ALA A 260 -4.30 -1.39 -21.06
CA ALA A 260 -4.61 -2.75 -21.50
C ALA A 260 -3.50 -3.77 -21.16
N TYR A 261 -3.13 -3.85 -19.88
CA TYR A 261 -2.49 -5.03 -19.29
C TYR A 261 -3.54 -6.12 -19.04
N ILE A 262 -4.49 -6.23 -19.96
CA ILE A 262 -5.55 -7.22 -20.00
C ILE A 262 -5.30 -7.88 -21.33
N THR A 263 -4.63 -9.03 -21.30
CA THR A 263 -4.54 -9.94 -22.44
C THR A 263 -5.96 -10.19 -22.93
N LYS A 264 -6.39 -9.44 -23.95
CA LYS A 264 -7.68 -9.67 -24.59
C LYS A 264 -7.48 -10.75 -25.64
N LYS A 265 -7.95 -11.95 -25.23
CA LYS A 265 -8.17 -13.19 -25.99
C LYS A 265 -6.94 -13.89 -26.56
#